data_AF-F9W684-F1
#
_entry.id   AF-F9W684-F1
#
_cell.length_a   1.000
_cell.length_b   1.000
_cell.length_c   1.000
_cell.angle_alpha   90.00
_cell.angle_beta   90.00
_cell.angle_gamma   90.00
#
_symmetry.space_group_name_H-M   'P 1'
#
loop_
_entity.id
_entity.type
_entity.pdbx_description
1 polymer ?
#
loop_
_entity_poly.entity_id
_entity_poly.type
_entity_poly.pdbx_seq_one_letter_code
_entity_poly.pdbx_strand_id
1 'polypeptide(L)'
;MIIISKGVNVIFYIFLGMLVELGMCSHVVGHNENVKDILCRVYTVAQNILNNANAQPGFSLKQLESAIFGTRGKAYFGMGVQFPYKCNNKPSGRGVLCNFDGGSGCFAESLLGTFMCVCTPGDESPSNLCGLSDWGDEKWSGGQYWDRNAGALFRKVWDKIIKNCSVENENVKDGAKLLEILEDAVNETTKKLKQGSGFSYLGESGCDRNGNNACASYHNGIQGNDVNIPWVSKIKKILPQLKEEIASTTKGEKERATSESESPVQPGPTVLTERAATPAAQSSPIPLETKEEDRETKPEDKRAESTENHAGEAPETRKQSSQNSSVTEILHLASYHNDDGSLLTQSFSLLWAALLL
;
A
#
# COMPACT_ATOMS: atom_id res chain seq x y z
N MET A 1 -23.33 -67.56 45.52
CA MET A 1 -21.99 -67.26 44.99
C MET A 1 -22.17 -67.10 43.48
N ILE A 2 -21.97 -65.97 42.82
CA ILE A 2 -21.08 -64.82 43.01
C ILE A 2 -21.84 -63.57 42.54
N ILE A 3 -21.76 -62.48 43.31
CA ILE A 3 -22.25 -61.14 42.98
C ILE A 3 -21.08 -60.40 42.33
N ILE A 4 -21.16 -60.02 41.05
CA ILE A 4 -20.21 -59.07 40.44
C ILE A 4 -20.94 -58.04 39.58
N SER A 5 -21.01 -56.84 40.16
CA SER A 5 -20.70 -55.53 39.60
C SER A 5 -21.37 -55.08 38.28
N LYS A 6 -22.57 -54.50 38.40
CA LYS A 6 -23.07 -53.47 37.47
C LYS A 6 -22.61 -52.10 37.97
N GLY A 7 -21.43 -51.64 37.57
CA GLY A 7 -20.92 -50.38 38.12
C GLY A 7 -19.68 -49.76 37.48
N VAL A 8 -19.39 -50.04 36.20
CA VAL A 8 -18.15 -49.51 35.56
C VAL A 8 -18.40 -48.65 34.32
N ASN A 9 -19.61 -48.63 33.74
CA ASN A 9 -19.83 -47.91 32.48
C ASN A 9 -20.24 -46.43 32.59
N VAL A 10 -20.50 -45.89 33.79
CA VAL A 10 -20.93 -44.48 33.92
C VAL A 10 -19.76 -43.53 34.14
N ILE A 11 -18.64 -44.00 34.71
CA ILE A 11 -17.47 -43.14 34.98
C ILE A 11 -16.69 -42.81 33.69
N PHE A 12 -16.75 -43.67 32.67
CA PHE A 12 -16.03 -43.46 31.41
C PHE A 12 -16.60 -42.30 30.57
N TYR A 13 -17.90 -42.05 30.64
CA TYR A 13 -18.54 -40.94 29.89
C TYR A 13 -18.33 -39.57 30.55
N ILE A 14 -18.06 -39.52 31.86
CA ILE A 14 -17.73 -38.26 32.55
C ILE A 14 -16.30 -37.81 32.22
N PHE A 15 -15.38 -38.75 31.92
CA PHE A 15 -14.01 -38.41 31.48
C PHE A 15 -13.92 -38.02 29.99
N LEU A 16 -14.77 -38.57 29.12
CA LEU A 16 -14.85 -38.14 27.70
C LEU A 16 -15.53 -36.77 27.53
N GLY A 17 -16.30 -36.30 28.51
CA GLY A 17 -16.92 -34.97 28.50
C GLY A 17 -16.00 -33.81 28.92
N MET A 18 -14.82 -34.10 29.48
CA MET A 18 -13.84 -33.08 29.90
C MET A 18 -12.64 -32.92 28.96
N LEU A 19 -12.55 -33.72 27.89
CA LEU A 19 -11.52 -33.63 26.86
C LEU A 19 -12.02 -32.97 25.57
N VAL A 20 -13.05 -32.13 25.68
CA VAL A 20 -13.14 -30.92 24.85
C VAL A 20 -12.35 -29.86 25.60
N GLU A 21 -11.05 -30.10 25.75
CA GLU A 21 -10.12 -28.99 25.89
C GLU A 21 -10.32 -28.20 24.60
N LEU A 22 -11.13 -27.16 24.72
CA LEU A 22 -11.03 -25.94 23.97
C LEU A 22 -9.54 -25.60 23.94
N GLY A 23 -8.85 -26.15 22.96
CA GLY A 23 -7.60 -25.63 22.44
C GLY A 23 -7.96 -24.26 21.91
N MET A 24 -8.12 -23.31 22.83
CA MET A 24 -7.97 -21.90 22.59
C MET A 24 -6.54 -21.82 22.08
N CYS A 25 -6.39 -22.02 20.77
CA CYS A 25 -5.23 -21.63 20.01
C CYS A 25 -5.04 -20.19 20.43
N SER A 26 -4.13 -19.98 21.37
CA SER A 26 -3.80 -18.66 21.85
C SER A 26 -3.30 -17.98 20.60
N HIS A 27 -4.17 -17.18 19.99
CA HIS A 27 -3.87 -16.49 18.75
C HIS A 27 -2.67 -15.62 19.10
N VAL A 28 -1.48 -16.09 18.73
CA VAL A 28 -0.24 -15.38 19.01
C VAL A 28 -0.34 -14.13 18.17
N VAL A 29 -0.81 -13.05 18.78
CA VAL A 29 -1.00 -11.77 18.11
C VAL A 29 0.37 -11.37 17.58
N GLY A 30 0.46 -11.28 16.26
CA GLY A 30 1.69 -10.91 15.57
C GLY A 30 2.12 -9.50 15.96
N HIS A 31 3.42 -9.22 15.94
CA HIS A 31 3.86 -7.84 16.10
C HIS A 31 3.30 -6.99 14.96
N ASN A 32 2.85 -5.77 15.29
CA ASN A 32 2.22 -4.85 14.35
C ASN A 32 0.96 -5.38 13.64
N GLU A 33 0.35 -6.48 14.11
CA GLU A 33 -0.88 -7.00 13.50
C GLU A 33 -2.05 -6.00 13.57
N ASN A 34 -2.22 -5.36 14.72
CA ASN A 34 -3.20 -4.29 14.89
C ASN A 34 -2.94 -3.08 13.97
N VAL A 35 -1.66 -2.76 13.70
CA VAL A 35 -1.29 -1.67 12.79
C VAL A 35 -1.62 -2.07 11.36
N LYS A 36 -1.27 -3.30 10.95
CA LYS A 36 -1.64 -3.88 9.66
C LYS A 36 -3.15 -3.78 9.42
N ASP A 37 -3.98 -4.16 10.39
CA ASP A 37 -5.44 -4.13 10.22
C ASP A 37 -5.97 -2.72 9.94
N ILE A 38 -5.46 -1.72 10.68
CA ILE A 38 -5.83 -0.30 10.47
C ILE A 38 -5.40 0.17 9.08
N LEU A 39 -4.16 -0.12 8.68
CA LEU A 39 -3.65 0.26 7.36
C LEU A 39 -4.42 -0.44 6.24
N CYS A 40 -4.78 -1.72 6.43
CA CYS A 40 -5.61 -2.48 5.49
C CYS A 40 -7.00 -1.88 5.34
N ARG A 41 -7.61 -1.42 6.44
CA ARG A 41 -8.91 -0.75 6.40
C ARG A 41 -8.85 0.53 5.57
N VAL A 42 -7.85 1.38 5.78
CA VAL A 42 -7.65 2.60 4.98
C VAL A 42 -7.44 2.23 3.50
N TYR A 43 -6.51 1.31 3.23
CA TYR A 43 -6.14 0.90 1.88
C TYR A 43 -7.34 0.38 1.09
N THR A 44 -8.09 -0.56 1.67
CA THR A 44 -9.21 -1.21 1.00
C THR A 44 -10.33 -0.22 0.68
N VAL A 45 -10.68 0.65 1.62
CA VAL A 45 -11.74 1.64 1.41
C VAL A 45 -11.32 2.67 0.36
N ALA A 46 -10.07 3.14 0.43
CA ALA A 46 -9.53 4.07 -0.54
C ALA A 46 -9.46 3.44 -1.95
N GLN A 47 -9.08 2.17 -2.06
CA GLN A 47 -9.12 1.41 -3.32
C GLN A 47 -10.55 1.25 -3.85
N ASN A 48 -11.52 0.98 -3.00
CA ASN A 48 -12.93 0.91 -3.41
C ASN A 48 -13.42 2.26 -3.98
N ILE A 49 -13.01 3.38 -3.37
CA ILE A 49 -13.31 4.71 -3.91
C ILE A 49 -12.65 4.92 -5.27
N LEU A 50 -11.37 4.54 -5.43
CA LEU A 50 -10.66 4.65 -6.71
C LEU A 50 -11.28 3.76 -7.80
N ASN A 51 -11.71 2.55 -7.47
CA ASN A 51 -12.31 1.60 -8.41
C ASN A 51 -13.75 1.97 -8.80
N ASN A 52 -14.49 2.63 -7.89
CA ASN A 52 -15.85 3.09 -8.16
C ASN A 52 -15.90 4.44 -8.88
N ALA A 53 -14.78 5.15 -8.97
CA ALA A 53 -14.70 6.34 -9.79
C ALA A 53 -14.82 5.97 -11.27
N ASN A 54 -15.74 6.65 -11.97
CA ASN A 54 -15.90 6.53 -13.42
C ASN A 54 -14.56 6.78 -14.15
N ALA A 55 -14.48 6.38 -15.43
CA ALA A 55 -13.27 6.32 -16.26
C ALA A 55 -12.41 7.61 -16.40
N GLN A 56 -12.83 8.74 -15.81
CA GLN A 56 -12.05 9.98 -15.76
C GLN A 56 -11.75 10.36 -14.31
N PRO A 57 -10.52 10.09 -13.81
CA PRO A 57 -10.16 10.45 -12.45
C PRO A 57 -10.03 11.98 -12.33
N GLY A 58 -10.97 12.56 -11.57
CA GLY A 58 -10.89 13.95 -11.12
C GLY A 58 -9.62 14.24 -10.32
N PHE A 59 -9.35 15.52 -10.07
CA PHE A 59 -8.16 15.96 -9.33
C PHE A 59 -8.07 15.31 -7.94
N SER A 60 -9.19 15.22 -7.22
CA SER A 60 -9.27 14.64 -5.88
C SER A 60 -8.88 13.16 -5.86
N LEU A 61 -9.25 12.40 -6.90
CA LEU A 61 -8.89 10.99 -7.04
C LEU A 61 -7.39 10.79 -7.29
N LYS A 62 -6.75 11.66 -8.10
CA LYS A 62 -5.29 11.64 -8.30
C LYS A 62 -4.54 11.95 -7.00
N GLN A 63 -5.07 12.85 -6.17
CA GLN A 63 -4.51 13.15 -4.86
C GLN A 63 -4.69 11.98 -3.88
N LEU A 64 -5.84 11.28 -3.93
CA LEU A 64 -6.09 10.05 -3.17
C LEU A 64 -5.11 8.96 -3.57
N GLU A 65 -4.97 8.70 -4.88
CA GLU A 65 -3.98 7.79 -5.44
C GLU A 65 -2.58 8.15 -4.93
N SER A 66 -2.19 9.43 -4.98
CA SER A 66 -0.87 9.83 -4.50
C SER A 66 -0.68 9.68 -2.98
N ALA A 67 -1.74 9.78 -2.18
CA ALA A 67 -1.66 9.50 -0.75
C ALA A 67 -1.45 7.99 -0.48
N ILE A 68 -2.07 7.13 -1.29
CA ILE A 68 -1.96 5.67 -1.16
C ILE A 68 -0.61 5.18 -1.66
N PHE A 69 -0.33 5.43 -2.94
CA PHE A 69 0.78 4.85 -3.68
C PHE A 69 2.03 5.72 -3.65
N GLY A 70 1.94 6.97 -3.19
CA GLY A 70 3.05 7.91 -3.15
C GLY A 70 3.13 8.80 -4.39
N THR A 71 4.30 9.36 -4.67
CA THR A 71 4.45 10.39 -5.71
C THR A 71 5.55 9.98 -6.68
N ARG A 72 5.27 10.03 -7.99
CA ARG A 72 6.28 9.77 -9.03
C ARG A 72 7.47 10.72 -8.88
N GLY A 73 8.68 10.21 -9.03
CA GLY A 73 9.90 10.96 -8.77
C GLY A 73 10.27 11.07 -7.28
N LYS A 74 9.39 10.62 -6.38
CA LYS A 74 9.68 10.19 -5.01
C LYS A 74 9.26 8.71 -4.88
N ALA A 75 8.94 8.22 -3.68
CA ALA A 75 8.55 6.83 -3.51
C ALA A 75 7.18 6.62 -4.15
N TYR A 76 7.11 5.74 -5.16
CA TYR A 76 5.87 5.34 -5.78
C TYR A 76 5.77 3.81 -5.81
N PHE A 77 4.72 3.29 -5.19
CA PHE A 77 4.44 1.88 -5.01
C PHE A 77 3.32 1.52 -5.97
N GLY A 78 3.61 1.00 -7.17
CA GLY A 78 2.60 0.50 -8.09
C GLY A 78 2.36 -1.01 -7.88
N MET A 79 2.15 -1.75 -8.98
CA MET A 79 2.22 -3.23 -8.97
C MET A 79 3.62 -3.79 -8.66
N GLY A 80 4.60 -2.90 -8.53
CA GLY A 80 5.93 -3.17 -8.01
C GLY A 80 6.48 -1.91 -7.34
N VAL A 81 7.53 -2.07 -6.55
CA VAL A 81 8.20 -0.92 -5.93
C VAL A 81 9.09 -0.26 -6.98
N GLN A 82 8.66 0.88 -7.52
CA GLN A 82 9.52 1.73 -8.32
C GLN A 82 10.32 2.61 -7.37
N PHE A 83 11.59 2.28 -7.23
CA PHE A 83 12.47 3.00 -6.34
C PHE A 83 12.85 4.36 -6.92
N PRO A 84 12.51 5.46 -6.25
CA PRO A 84 13.08 6.74 -6.60
C PRO A 84 14.54 6.80 -6.18
N TYR A 85 15.38 7.21 -7.12
CA TYR A 85 16.72 7.71 -6.82
C TYR A 85 16.72 9.03 -6.02
N LYS A 86 15.56 9.56 -5.62
CA LYS A 86 15.38 10.93 -5.10
C LYS A 86 14.77 11.02 -3.68
N CYS A 87 14.86 9.96 -2.86
CA CYS A 87 14.47 10.03 -1.45
C CYS A 87 15.44 10.80 -0.56
N ASN A 88 15.84 12.00 -1.01
CA ASN A 88 17.00 12.82 -0.61
C ASN A 88 18.31 12.46 -1.32
N ASN A 89 19.19 13.44 -1.46
CA ASN A 89 20.49 13.34 -2.15
C ASN A 89 21.53 12.47 -1.40
N LYS A 90 21.13 11.66 -0.42
CA LYS A 90 22.05 10.86 0.43
C LYS A 90 21.59 9.41 0.50
N PRO A 91 22.52 8.45 0.54
CA PRO A 91 22.22 7.02 0.57
C PRO A 91 21.34 6.63 1.75
N SER A 92 20.56 5.58 1.48
CA SER A 92 19.21 5.34 1.99
C SER A 92 19.15 4.03 2.76
N GLY A 93 19.06 4.14 4.09
CA GLY A 93 18.66 3.04 4.96
C GLY A 93 17.19 3.15 5.34
N ARG A 94 16.62 2.06 5.87
CA ARG A 94 15.25 2.04 6.39
C ARG A 94 14.96 3.21 7.33
N GLY A 95 15.85 3.49 8.28
CA GLY A 95 15.68 4.59 9.24
C GLY A 95 15.49 5.95 8.56
N VAL A 96 16.15 6.21 7.43
CA VAL A 96 16.00 7.47 6.67
C VAL A 96 14.72 7.49 5.84
N LEU A 97 14.29 6.33 5.32
CA LEU A 97 13.11 6.21 4.46
C LEU A 97 11.81 6.19 5.25
N CYS A 98 11.84 5.64 6.46
CA CYS A 98 10.68 5.43 7.33
C CYS A 98 10.53 6.49 8.44
N ASN A 99 11.47 7.44 8.53
CA ASN A 99 11.38 8.55 9.46
C ASN A 99 10.99 9.85 8.74
N PHE A 100 9.74 10.27 8.93
CA PHE A 100 9.25 11.54 8.42
C PHE A 100 9.61 12.70 9.34
N ASP A 101 10.71 13.37 9.02
CA ASP A 101 11.18 14.59 9.70
C ASP A 101 11.43 15.71 8.68
N GLY A 102 10.67 16.81 8.79
CA GLY A 102 10.86 18.00 7.94
C GLY A 102 10.80 17.75 6.42
N GLY A 103 10.07 16.71 5.96
CA GLY A 103 10.00 16.33 4.54
C GLY A 103 11.03 15.30 4.08
N SER A 104 11.82 14.75 5.00
CA SER A 104 12.54 13.48 4.80
C SER A 104 11.62 12.27 5.00
N GLY A 105 12.06 11.04 4.70
CA GLY A 105 11.23 9.86 4.94
C GLY A 105 10.18 9.57 3.87
N CYS A 106 10.61 9.44 2.60
CA CYS A 106 9.70 9.29 1.47
C CYS A 106 8.79 8.04 1.52
N PHE A 107 9.15 6.98 2.27
CA PHE A 107 8.27 5.81 2.42
C PHE A 107 7.11 6.17 3.37
N ALA A 108 7.42 6.81 4.49
CA ALA A 108 6.43 7.29 5.45
C ALA A 108 5.50 8.39 4.87
N GLU A 109 5.82 9.00 3.72
CA GLU A 109 4.95 9.96 3.03
C GLU A 109 3.69 9.34 2.40
N SER A 110 3.63 8.01 2.24
CA SER A 110 2.54 7.29 1.57
C SER A 110 2.02 6.12 2.41
N LEU A 111 0.77 5.71 2.19
CA LEU A 111 0.18 4.58 2.89
C LEU A 111 0.96 3.28 2.62
N LEU A 112 1.25 2.99 1.35
CA LEU A 112 1.97 1.76 0.98
C LEU A 112 3.43 1.77 1.42
N GLY A 113 4.10 2.93 1.37
CA GLY A 113 5.43 3.03 1.95
C GLY A 113 5.41 2.83 3.47
N THR A 114 4.35 3.27 4.15
CA THR A 114 4.13 2.97 5.57
C THR A 114 3.98 1.47 5.81
N PHE A 115 3.24 0.74 4.98
CA PHE A 115 3.21 -0.74 5.04
C PHE A 115 4.62 -1.35 4.95
N MET A 116 5.43 -0.91 3.98
CA MET A 116 6.80 -1.40 3.85
C MET A 116 7.61 -1.12 5.13
N CYS A 117 7.44 0.05 5.73
CA CYS A 117 8.11 0.43 6.97
C CYS A 117 7.67 -0.36 8.20
N VAL A 118 6.40 -0.74 8.33
CA VAL A 118 5.91 -1.40 9.56
C VAL A 118 5.84 -2.93 9.45
N CYS A 119 5.83 -3.47 8.24
CA CYS A 119 5.65 -4.91 8.00
C CYS A 119 6.87 -5.63 7.43
N THR A 120 7.96 -4.94 7.07
CA THR A 120 9.20 -5.60 6.63
C THR A 120 10.08 -5.90 7.84
N PRO A 121 10.70 -7.07 7.99
CA PRO A 121 11.63 -7.33 9.10
C PRO A 121 12.92 -6.52 8.97
N GLY A 122 13.35 -5.88 10.05
CA GLY A 122 14.71 -5.35 10.24
C GLY A 122 15.54 -6.28 11.13
N ASP A 123 16.79 -5.90 11.40
CA ASP A 123 17.76 -6.76 12.09
C ASP A 123 17.32 -7.17 13.51
N GLU A 124 16.68 -6.25 14.23
CA GLU A 124 16.17 -6.51 15.59
C GLU A 124 14.66 -6.82 15.59
N SER A 125 14.05 -6.88 14.42
CA SER A 125 12.62 -7.11 14.33
C SER A 125 12.25 -8.54 14.70
N PRO A 126 11.09 -8.73 15.36
CA PRO A 126 10.56 -10.04 15.69
C PRO A 126 10.33 -10.88 14.43
N SER A 127 10.33 -12.20 14.59
CA SER A 127 10.13 -13.13 13.48
C SER A 127 8.72 -13.09 12.90
N ASN A 128 7.73 -12.58 13.64
CA ASN A 128 6.34 -12.46 13.21
C ASN A 128 5.89 -10.99 13.12
N LEU A 129 5.91 -10.42 11.91
CA LEU A 129 5.46 -9.05 11.64
C LEU A 129 4.21 -9.04 10.79
N CYS A 130 3.24 -8.22 11.18
CA CYS A 130 1.96 -8.07 10.50
C CYS A 130 1.28 -9.43 10.21
N GLY A 131 1.38 -10.37 11.15
CA GLY A 131 0.82 -11.73 11.02
C GLY A 131 1.59 -12.67 10.08
N LEU A 132 2.70 -12.23 9.48
CA LEU A 132 3.58 -13.09 8.67
C LEU A 132 4.81 -13.50 9.48
N SER A 133 5.09 -14.81 9.55
CA SER A 133 6.22 -15.39 10.29
C SER A 133 7.32 -15.96 9.41
N ASP A 134 6.99 -16.34 8.17
CA ASP A 134 7.94 -16.89 7.22
C ASP A 134 8.61 -15.77 6.41
N TRP A 135 9.63 -15.15 6.99
CA TRP A 135 10.46 -14.14 6.31
C TRP A 135 11.75 -14.72 5.71
N GLY A 136 12.18 -15.91 6.16
CA GLY A 136 13.52 -16.41 5.89
C GLY A 136 14.60 -15.58 6.60
N ASP A 137 15.81 -15.58 6.04
CA ASP A 137 16.95 -14.82 6.55
C ASP A 137 17.01 -13.38 5.98
N GLU A 138 16.04 -13.00 5.16
CA GLU A 138 15.98 -11.68 4.54
C GLU A 138 15.58 -10.62 5.58
N LYS A 139 16.41 -9.58 5.70
CA LYS A 139 16.16 -8.42 6.56
C LYS A 139 16.34 -7.14 5.76
N TRP A 140 15.68 -6.07 6.20
CA TRP A 140 15.87 -4.73 5.67
C TRP A 140 16.25 -3.80 6.80
N SER A 141 17.55 -3.56 6.90
CA SER A 141 18.17 -2.58 7.80
C SER A 141 18.99 -1.56 7.01
N GLY A 142 19.44 -0.51 7.69
CA GLY A 142 20.11 0.63 7.10
C GLY A 142 21.61 0.40 6.89
N GLY A 143 22.05 0.51 5.63
CA GLY A 143 23.46 0.60 5.23
C GLY A 143 23.66 1.68 4.17
N GLN A 144 24.92 2.07 3.94
CA GLN A 144 25.29 3.08 2.93
C GLN A 144 25.00 2.63 1.49
N TYR A 145 24.76 1.33 1.29
CA TYR A 145 24.41 0.72 0.02
C TYR A 145 23.05 0.06 0.13
N TRP A 146 22.23 0.29 -0.90
CA TRP A 146 20.93 -0.33 -1.03
C TRP A 146 21.04 -1.85 -0.90
N ASP A 147 20.26 -2.41 0.02
CA ASP A 147 20.17 -3.85 0.14
C ASP A 147 19.41 -4.40 -1.08
N ARG A 148 20.12 -5.15 -1.94
CA ARG A 148 19.52 -5.81 -3.11
C ARG A 148 18.34 -6.70 -2.71
N ASN A 149 18.29 -7.17 -1.46
CA ASN A 149 17.26 -8.06 -0.94
C ASN A 149 15.97 -7.32 -0.54
N ALA A 150 16.02 -6.00 -0.31
CA ALA A 150 14.83 -5.24 0.10
C ALA A 150 13.70 -5.29 -0.94
N GLY A 151 14.03 -5.46 -2.23
CA GLY A 151 13.02 -5.65 -3.29
C GLY A 151 12.21 -6.95 -3.15
N ALA A 152 12.84 -8.05 -2.73
CA ALA A 152 12.18 -9.34 -2.50
C ALA A 152 11.25 -9.25 -1.29
N LEU A 153 11.75 -8.65 -0.20
CA LEU A 153 10.98 -8.37 1.00
C LEU A 153 9.73 -7.53 0.73
N PHE A 154 9.84 -6.44 -0.04
CA PHE A 154 8.67 -5.60 -0.34
C PHE A 154 7.67 -6.28 -1.24
N ARG A 155 8.13 -7.12 -2.16
CA ARG A 155 7.23 -7.98 -2.94
C ARG A 155 6.49 -8.95 -2.02
N LYS A 156 7.16 -9.51 -1.02
CA LYS A 156 6.54 -10.38 -0.01
C LYS A 156 5.47 -9.63 0.80
N VAL A 157 5.76 -8.41 1.27
CA VAL A 157 4.77 -7.54 1.94
C VAL A 157 3.58 -7.27 1.02
N TRP A 158 3.82 -6.92 -0.24
CA TRP A 158 2.76 -6.71 -1.21
C TRP A 158 1.88 -7.95 -1.39
N ASP A 159 2.49 -9.09 -1.67
CA ASP A 159 1.77 -10.32 -2.04
C ASP A 159 1.07 -11.00 -0.86
N LYS A 160 1.66 -10.94 0.34
CA LYS A 160 1.15 -11.66 1.51
C LYS A 160 0.32 -10.81 2.45
N ILE A 161 0.51 -9.49 2.45
CA ILE A 161 -0.14 -8.58 3.39
C ILE A 161 -1.11 -7.68 2.63
N ILE A 162 -0.60 -6.84 1.71
CA ILE A 162 -1.42 -5.79 1.07
C ILE A 162 -2.48 -6.39 0.16
N LYS A 163 -2.15 -7.38 -0.68
CA LYS A 163 -3.12 -8.08 -1.54
C LYS A 163 -4.22 -8.79 -0.75
N ASN A 164 -3.91 -9.22 0.46
CA ASN A 164 -4.83 -9.94 1.34
C ASN A 164 -5.58 -8.99 2.29
N CYS A 165 -5.41 -7.67 2.15
CA CYS A 165 -6.28 -6.72 2.83
C CYS A 165 -7.70 -6.87 2.28
N SER A 166 -8.56 -7.55 3.04
CA SER A 166 -9.99 -7.62 2.81
C SER A 166 -10.70 -6.78 3.87
N VAL A 167 -11.76 -6.08 3.48
CA VAL A 167 -12.71 -5.50 4.44
C VAL A 167 -13.91 -6.42 4.45
N GLU A 168 -14.32 -6.89 5.64
CA GLU A 168 -15.51 -7.74 5.86
C GLU A 168 -16.83 -7.10 5.37
N ASN A 169 -16.80 -5.85 4.89
CA ASN A 169 -17.94 -5.10 4.38
C ASN A 169 -18.04 -5.17 2.85
N GLU A 170 -18.10 -6.39 2.31
CA GLU A 170 -17.95 -6.73 0.89
C GLU A 170 -18.89 -6.04 -0.13
N ASN A 171 -19.83 -5.17 0.26
CA ASN A 171 -20.83 -4.67 -0.69
C ASN A 171 -21.22 -3.19 -0.55
N VAL A 172 -20.41 -2.37 0.11
CA VAL A 172 -20.71 -0.93 0.19
C VAL A 172 -20.40 -0.25 -1.15
N LYS A 173 -21.44 -0.08 -1.97
CA LYS A 173 -21.39 0.67 -3.24
C LYS A 173 -21.71 2.16 -3.08
N ASP A 174 -22.26 2.55 -1.93
CA ASP A 174 -22.59 3.95 -1.64
C ASP A 174 -21.30 4.75 -1.40
N GLY A 175 -21.02 5.68 -2.32
CA GLY A 175 -19.86 6.55 -2.27
C GLY A 175 -19.79 7.44 -1.01
N ALA A 176 -20.93 7.94 -0.51
CA ALA A 176 -20.96 8.76 0.69
C ALA A 176 -20.55 7.95 1.92
N LYS A 177 -21.10 6.73 2.05
CA LYS A 177 -20.76 5.80 3.11
C LYS A 177 -19.30 5.36 3.05
N LEU A 178 -18.73 5.14 1.86
CA LEU A 178 -17.30 4.83 1.71
C LEU A 178 -16.42 5.98 2.22
N LEU A 179 -16.78 7.24 1.97
CA LEU A 179 -16.04 8.40 2.45
C LEU A 179 -16.08 8.54 3.97
N GLU A 180 -17.22 8.25 4.61
CA GLU A 180 -17.33 8.20 6.08
C GLU A 180 -16.42 7.11 6.66
N ILE A 181 -16.45 5.90 6.09
CA ILE A 181 -15.59 4.80 6.54
C ILE A 181 -14.10 5.15 6.37
N LEU A 182 -13.74 5.83 5.27
CA LEU A 182 -12.36 6.28 5.04
C LEU A 182 -11.93 7.31 6.08
N GLU A 183 -12.79 8.29 6.36
CA GLU A 183 -12.56 9.32 7.37
C GLU A 183 -12.32 8.70 8.75
N ASP A 184 -13.17 7.74 9.15
CA ASP A 184 -13.04 7.02 10.41
C ASP A 184 -11.75 6.21 10.49
N ALA A 185 -11.40 5.45 9.44
CA ALA A 185 -10.18 4.64 9.41
C ALA A 185 -8.91 5.50 9.51
N VAL A 186 -8.90 6.65 8.84
CA VAL A 186 -7.80 7.62 8.89
C VAL A 186 -7.70 8.27 10.27
N ASN A 187 -8.83 8.60 10.90
CA ASN A 187 -8.86 9.12 12.27
C ASN A 187 -8.40 8.07 13.29
N GLU A 188 -8.79 6.81 13.12
CA GLU A 188 -8.34 5.70 13.96
C GLU A 188 -6.82 5.53 13.90
N THR A 189 -6.21 5.68 12.73
CA THR A 189 -4.75 5.64 12.56
C THR A 189 -4.06 6.64 13.50
N THR A 190 -4.52 7.89 13.54
CA THR A 190 -3.92 8.91 14.42
C THR A 190 -4.04 8.59 15.91
N LYS A 191 -5.13 7.94 16.31
CA LYS A 191 -5.37 7.54 17.71
C LYS A 191 -4.47 6.39 18.17
N LYS A 192 -3.91 5.63 17.23
CA LYS A 192 -3.12 4.41 17.50
C LYS A 192 -1.62 4.65 17.43
N LEU A 193 -1.20 5.90 17.18
CA LEU A 193 0.19 6.31 17.28
C LEU A 193 0.72 6.11 18.70
N LYS A 194 1.88 5.45 18.80
CA LYS A 194 2.64 5.38 20.05
C LYS A 194 3.43 6.68 20.20
N GLN A 195 3.35 7.30 21.36
CA GLN A 195 4.08 8.53 21.67
C GLN A 195 5.51 8.23 22.10
N GLY A 196 6.47 9.03 21.65
CA GLY A 196 7.83 9.03 22.19
C GLY A 196 8.46 10.42 22.17
N SER A 197 9.78 10.47 22.44
CA SER A 197 10.49 11.75 22.55
C SER A 197 10.73 12.36 21.18
N GLY A 198 10.01 13.45 20.87
CA GLY A 198 10.10 14.19 19.61
C GLY A 198 9.41 13.54 18.40
N PHE A 199 9.00 12.28 18.51
CA PHE A 199 8.37 11.51 17.43
C PHE A 199 7.20 10.69 17.93
N SER A 200 6.27 10.43 17.02
CA SER A 200 5.18 9.47 17.14
C SER A 200 5.37 8.32 16.16
N TYR A 201 4.97 7.12 16.55
CA TYR A 201 5.30 5.90 15.82
C TYR A 201 4.06 5.10 15.45
N LEU A 202 4.03 4.60 14.21
CA LEU A 202 3.21 3.45 13.82
C LEU A 202 4.10 2.20 13.85
N GLY A 203 3.60 1.15 14.49
CA GLY A 203 4.34 -0.10 14.67
C GLY A 203 5.12 -0.14 15.97
N GLU A 204 6.38 -0.54 15.91
CA GLU A 204 7.30 -0.54 17.04
C GLU A 204 7.77 0.88 17.40
N SER A 205 8.33 1.07 18.60
CA SER A 205 8.96 2.33 18.98
C SER A 205 10.41 2.36 18.52
N GLY A 206 10.95 3.56 18.28
CA GLY A 206 12.38 3.73 18.00
C GLY A 206 12.74 3.34 16.58
N CYS A 207 12.16 4.02 15.59
CA CYS A 207 12.63 4.00 14.20
C CYS A 207 13.99 4.70 14.14
N ASP A 208 15.00 3.99 14.62
CA ASP A 208 16.35 4.50 14.73
C ASP A 208 16.96 4.70 13.34
N ARG A 209 18.08 5.41 13.28
CA ARG A 209 18.78 5.65 12.02
C ARG A 209 19.28 4.36 11.37
N ASN A 210 19.55 3.34 12.18
CA ASN A 210 19.97 2.03 11.69
C ASN A 210 18.80 1.27 11.07
N GLY A 211 17.55 1.58 11.43
CA GLY A 211 16.38 0.93 10.87
C GLY A 211 16.25 -0.52 11.32
N ASN A 212 16.55 -0.78 12.58
CA ASN A 212 16.50 -2.13 13.13
C ASN A 212 15.07 -2.57 13.44
N ASN A 213 14.22 -1.61 13.80
CA ASN A 213 12.83 -1.83 14.22
C ASN A 213 11.84 -1.67 13.07
N ALA A 214 10.71 -2.39 13.19
CA ALA A 214 9.63 -2.34 12.23
C ALA A 214 8.60 -1.26 12.56
N CYS A 215 8.87 -0.05 12.08
CA CYS A 215 8.03 1.10 12.35
C CYS A 215 8.15 2.21 11.30
N ALA A 216 7.19 3.14 11.35
CA ALA A 216 7.26 4.44 10.70
C ALA A 216 7.15 5.53 11.77
N SER A 217 8.04 6.52 11.74
CA SER A 217 8.05 7.63 12.69
C SER A 217 7.68 8.95 12.03
N TYR A 218 7.02 9.81 12.80
CA TYR A 218 6.54 11.12 12.37
C TYR A 218 6.92 12.14 13.44
N HIS A 219 7.57 13.23 13.05
CA HIS A 219 7.97 14.27 13.98
C HIS A 219 6.75 14.88 14.69
N ASN A 220 6.82 15.05 16.00
CA ASN A 220 5.76 15.68 16.78
C ASN A 220 5.76 17.19 16.52
N GLY A 221 4.59 17.81 16.38
CA GLY A 221 4.49 19.27 16.33
C GLY A 221 4.99 19.93 17.62
N ILE A 222 5.14 21.26 17.60
CA ILE A 222 5.62 22.06 18.74
C ILE A 222 4.80 21.79 20.02
N GLN A 223 3.51 21.51 19.87
CA GLN A 223 2.60 21.26 20.99
C GLN A 223 2.51 19.77 21.40
N GLY A 224 3.32 18.89 20.81
CA GLY A 224 3.38 17.45 21.13
C GLY A 224 2.17 16.62 20.68
N ASN A 225 0.99 17.23 20.59
CA ASN A 225 -0.27 16.54 20.28
C ASN A 225 -0.67 16.57 18.81
N ASP A 226 -0.01 17.41 18.01
CA ASP A 226 -0.28 17.53 16.58
C ASP A 226 0.80 16.78 15.79
N VAL A 227 0.47 15.58 15.32
CA VAL A 227 1.37 14.73 14.55
C VAL A 227 0.96 14.79 13.09
N ASN A 228 1.85 15.30 12.24
CA ASN A 228 1.61 15.33 10.81
C ASN A 228 2.02 14.00 10.15
N ILE A 229 1.06 13.12 9.89
CA ILE A 229 1.24 11.96 9.02
C ILE A 229 0.88 12.39 7.59
N PRO A 230 1.83 12.44 6.63
CA PRO A 230 1.59 13.10 5.34
C PRO A 230 0.42 12.51 4.53
N TRP A 231 0.31 11.19 4.44
CA TRP A 231 -0.77 10.54 3.68
C TRP A 231 -2.13 10.70 4.38
N VAL A 232 -2.18 10.68 5.71
CA VAL A 232 -3.40 10.99 6.49
C VAL A 232 -3.85 12.43 6.23
N SER A 233 -2.93 13.39 6.34
CA SER A 233 -3.21 14.81 6.09
C SER A 233 -3.69 15.04 4.65
N LYS A 234 -3.08 14.38 3.67
CA LYS A 234 -3.53 14.40 2.27
C LYS A 234 -4.95 13.87 2.12
N ILE A 235 -5.27 12.70 2.68
CA ILE A 235 -6.62 12.13 2.60
C ILE A 235 -7.64 13.05 3.26
N LYS A 236 -7.39 13.51 4.49
CA LYS A 236 -8.28 14.44 5.20
C LYS A 236 -8.57 15.70 4.39
N LYS A 237 -7.55 16.26 3.74
CA LYS A 237 -7.68 17.46 2.93
C LYS A 237 -8.60 17.27 1.71
N ILE A 238 -8.58 16.09 1.09
CA ILE A 238 -9.35 15.82 -0.14
C ILE A 238 -10.75 15.26 0.13
N LEU A 239 -11.04 14.77 1.33
CA LEU A 239 -12.36 14.24 1.69
C LEU A 239 -13.52 15.21 1.36
N PRO A 240 -13.47 16.52 1.68
CA PRO A 240 -14.55 17.45 1.33
C PRO A 240 -14.78 17.54 -0.19
N GLN A 241 -13.70 17.53 -0.97
CA GLN A 241 -13.77 17.62 -2.44
C GLN A 241 -14.37 16.33 -3.02
N LEU A 242 -13.97 15.16 -2.51
CA LEU A 242 -14.58 13.88 -2.89
C LEU A 242 -16.08 13.83 -2.53
N LYS A 243 -16.49 14.36 -1.37
CA LYS A 243 -17.91 14.44 -0.98
C LYS A 243 -18.72 15.27 -1.97
N GLU A 244 -18.19 16.41 -2.41
CA GLU A 244 -18.83 17.29 -3.40
C GLU A 244 -18.89 16.65 -4.80
N GLU A 245 -17.80 16.01 -5.25
CA GLU A 245 -17.74 15.29 -6.54
C GLU A 245 -18.76 14.14 -6.61
N ILE A 246 -18.92 13.36 -5.54
CA ILE A 246 -19.90 12.27 -5.48
C ILE A 246 -21.34 12.83 -5.44
N ALA A 247 -21.58 13.89 -4.67
CA ALA A 247 -22.90 14.51 -4.57
C ALA A 247 -23.36 15.12 -5.91
N SER A 248 -22.45 15.78 -6.62
CA SER A 248 -22.75 16.38 -7.94
C SER A 248 -23.03 15.33 -9.01
N THR A 249 -22.28 14.22 -9.02
CA THR A 249 -22.52 13.10 -9.95
C THR A 249 -23.90 12.48 -9.74
N THR A 250 -24.26 12.22 -8.48
CA THR A 250 -25.58 11.65 -8.12
C THR A 250 -26.73 12.58 -8.55
N LYS A 251 -26.54 13.90 -8.44
CA LYS A 251 -27.54 14.88 -8.88
C LYS A 251 -27.71 14.88 -10.40
N GLY A 252 -26.60 14.87 -11.14
CA GLY A 252 -26.62 14.87 -12.61
C GLY A 252 -27.29 13.64 -13.22
N GLU A 253 -27.08 12.45 -12.64
CA GLU A 253 -27.75 11.22 -13.09
C GLU A 253 -29.27 11.27 -12.91
N LYS A 254 -29.73 11.83 -11.78
CA LYS A 254 -31.16 11.97 -11.49
C LYS A 254 -31.86 12.93 -12.46
N GLU A 255 -31.20 14.02 -12.83
CA GLU A 255 -31.72 14.98 -13.81
C GLU A 255 -31.79 14.36 -15.21
N ARG A 256 -30.77 13.59 -15.62
CA ARG A 256 -30.75 12.91 -16.92
C ARG A 256 -31.83 11.83 -17.05
N ALA A 257 -32.03 11.01 -16.01
CA ALA A 257 -33.07 9.98 -15.99
C ALA A 257 -34.49 10.58 -16.09
N THR A 258 -34.68 11.81 -15.58
CA THR A 258 -35.97 12.50 -15.66
C THR A 258 -36.22 13.08 -17.06
N SER A 259 -35.18 13.56 -17.75
CA SER A 259 -35.31 14.16 -19.08
C SER A 259 -35.50 13.15 -20.21
N GLU A 260 -35.08 11.90 -20.04
CA GLU A 260 -35.24 10.84 -21.06
C GLU A 260 -36.63 10.18 -21.04
N SER A 261 -37.42 10.37 -19.98
CA SER A 261 -38.76 9.78 -19.83
C SER A 261 -39.89 10.57 -20.50
N GLU A 262 -39.62 11.77 -21.03
CA GLU A 262 -40.64 12.65 -21.65
C GLU A 262 -40.58 12.70 -23.19
N SER A 263 -39.89 11.76 -23.84
CA SER A 263 -40.03 11.64 -25.31
C SER A 263 -41.48 11.24 -25.66
N PRO A 264 -42.21 12.07 -26.42
CA PRO A 264 -43.55 11.74 -26.86
C PRO A 264 -43.49 10.47 -27.70
N VAL A 265 -44.23 9.44 -27.28
CA VAL A 265 -44.46 8.24 -28.09
C VAL A 265 -45.16 8.67 -29.37
N GLN A 266 -44.39 8.91 -30.44
CA GLN A 266 -44.95 9.01 -31.77
C GLN A 266 -45.33 7.59 -32.22
N PRO A 267 -46.60 7.34 -32.58
CA PRO A 267 -47.04 6.06 -33.12
C PRO A 267 -46.43 5.88 -34.52
N GLY A 268 -45.31 5.17 -34.59
CA GLY A 268 -44.66 4.76 -35.83
C GLY A 268 -45.21 3.43 -36.35
N PRO A 269 -45.34 3.25 -37.69
CA PRO A 269 -46.05 2.14 -38.30
C PRO A 269 -45.31 0.81 -38.16
N THR A 270 -46.10 -0.24 -37.96
CA THR A 270 -45.72 -1.66 -37.98
C THR A 270 -45.00 -2.02 -39.28
N VAL A 271 -43.69 -2.28 -39.19
CA VAL A 271 -42.93 -2.92 -40.28
C VAL A 271 -42.59 -4.34 -39.86
N LEU A 272 -43.33 -5.28 -40.45
CA LEU A 272 -43.01 -6.71 -40.53
C LEU A 272 -41.86 -6.89 -41.52
N THR A 273 -40.69 -7.36 -41.07
CA THR A 273 -39.62 -7.87 -41.95
C THR A 273 -38.77 -8.85 -41.13
N GLU A 274 -39.07 -10.14 -41.19
CA GLU A 274 -38.57 -11.14 -42.15
C GLU A 274 -37.17 -11.69 -41.78
N ARG A 275 -37.21 -13.00 -41.52
CA ARG A 275 -36.14 -13.98 -41.31
C ARG A 275 -35.09 -13.97 -42.43
N ALA A 276 -33.81 -14.00 -42.06
CA ALA A 276 -32.67 -14.64 -42.75
C ALA A 276 -31.37 -14.08 -42.13
N ALA A 277 -30.24 -14.75 -41.98
CA ALA A 277 -29.80 -16.13 -42.14
C ALA A 277 -28.49 -16.23 -41.34
N THR A 278 -28.18 -17.44 -40.86
CA THR A 278 -26.88 -17.84 -40.31
C THR A 278 -25.77 -17.73 -41.36
N PRO A 279 -24.55 -17.29 -40.99
CA PRO A 279 -23.35 -17.73 -41.67
C PRO A 279 -22.46 -18.58 -40.76
N ALA A 280 -21.99 -19.66 -41.35
CA ALA A 280 -21.11 -20.67 -40.81
C ALA A 280 -19.64 -20.20 -40.73
N ALA A 281 -18.96 -20.82 -39.78
CA ALA A 281 -17.53 -21.15 -39.71
C ALA A 281 -16.58 -20.66 -40.82
N GLN A 282 -15.52 -19.96 -40.42
CA GLN A 282 -14.20 -20.16 -41.00
C GLN A 282 -13.14 -20.20 -39.89
N SER A 283 -12.61 -21.41 -39.70
CA SER A 283 -11.36 -21.73 -39.04
C SER A 283 -10.18 -21.37 -39.95
N SER A 284 -9.12 -20.81 -39.38
CA SER A 284 -7.76 -20.97 -39.92
C SER A 284 -6.73 -20.90 -38.80
N PRO A 285 -5.81 -21.87 -38.72
CA PRO A 285 -4.74 -21.91 -37.74
C PRO A 285 -3.56 -21.05 -38.20
N ILE A 286 -2.97 -20.27 -37.28
CA ILE A 286 -1.70 -19.59 -37.53
C ILE A 286 -0.59 -20.34 -36.79
N PRO A 287 0.56 -20.62 -37.45
CA PRO A 287 1.61 -21.50 -36.92
C PRO A 287 2.43 -20.88 -35.79
N LEU A 288 2.84 -21.78 -34.90
CA LEU A 288 3.92 -21.67 -33.94
C LEU A 288 5.24 -21.31 -34.67
N GLU A 289 5.91 -20.24 -34.26
CA GLU A 289 7.37 -20.12 -34.45
C GLU A 289 8.06 -19.76 -33.14
N THR A 290 8.96 -20.67 -32.81
CA THR A 290 9.92 -20.75 -31.73
C THR A 290 10.99 -19.67 -31.87
N LYS A 291 11.42 -19.08 -30.76
CA LYS A 291 12.86 -18.84 -30.50
C LYS A 291 13.10 -18.52 -29.03
N GLU A 292 13.58 -19.53 -28.33
CA GLU A 292 14.47 -19.40 -27.18
C GLU A 292 15.75 -18.68 -27.67
N GLU A 293 16.13 -17.60 -27.00
CA GLU A 293 17.53 -17.18 -26.97
C GLU A 293 17.92 -16.99 -25.50
N ASP A 294 18.51 -18.06 -24.99
CA ASP A 294 19.28 -18.13 -23.77
C ASP A 294 20.49 -17.20 -23.89
N ARG A 295 20.61 -16.23 -23.00
CA ARG A 295 21.88 -15.51 -22.75
C ARG A 295 22.17 -15.47 -21.27
N GLU A 296 22.73 -16.59 -20.80
CA GLU A 296 23.67 -16.61 -19.70
C GLU A 296 24.79 -15.59 -19.98
N THR A 297 24.85 -14.52 -19.20
CA THR A 297 26.07 -13.69 -19.12
C THR A 297 26.50 -13.60 -17.66
N LYS A 298 27.43 -14.48 -17.33
CA LYS A 298 28.24 -14.49 -16.12
C LYS A 298 29.33 -13.41 -16.26
N PRO A 299 29.53 -12.50 -15.30
CA PRO A 299 30.84 -11.88 -15.14
C PRO A 299 31.50 -12.34 -13.85
N GLU A 300 32.75 -12.73 -14.04
CA GLU A 300 33.68 -13.23 -13.06
C GLU A 300 34.00 -12.24 -11.95
N ASP A 301 34.21 -12.87 -10.80
CA ASP A 301 34.81 -12.41 -9.57
C ASP A 301 36.23 -11.82 -9.82
N LYS A 302 36.45 -10.58 -9.38
CA LYS A 302 37.78 -10.03 -9.12
C LYS A 302 37.82 -9.42 -7.74
N ARG A 303 38.08 -10.32 -6.80
CA ARG A 303 38.72 -10.08 -5.50
C ARG A 303 39.95 -9.18 -5.66
N ALA A 304 39.91 -8.01 -5.04
CA ALA A 304 41.10 -7.20 -4.76
C ALA A 304 41.20 -7.04 -3.25
N GLU A 305 42.19 -7.74 -2.71
CA GLU A 305 42.70 -7.67 -1.36
C GLU A 305 43.59 -6.43 -1.27
N SER A 306 43.30 -5.51 -0.34
CA SER A 306 44.28 -4.53 0.13
C SER A 306 44.02 -4.20 1.59
N THR A 307 44.93 -4.71 2.40
CA THR A 307 45.36 -4.25 3.72
C THR A 307 45.62 -2.74 3.70
N GLU A 308 45.22 -2.01 4.74
CA GLU A 308 46.15 -1.30 5.64
C GLU A 308 45.44 -0.52 6.75
N ASN A 309 46.00 -0.66 7.94
CA ASN A 309 45.61 0.02 9.18
C ASN A 309 46.06 1.47 9.15
N HIS A 310 45.20 2.41 9.54
CA HIS A 310 45.66 3.63 10.19
C HIS A 310 44.72 4.06 11.31
N ALA A 311 45.23 3.91 12.54
CA ALA A 311 44.82 4.65 13.71
C ALA A 311 45.32 6.09 13.58
N GLY A 312 44.48 7.07 13.94
CA GLY A 312 44.88 8.47 13.98
C GLY A 312 43.72 9.41 14.28
N GLU A 313 43.62 9.78 15.56
CA GLU A 313 43.15 11.05 16.15
C GLU A 313 42.12 11.93 15.41
N ALA A 314 41.02 12.19 16.11
CA ALA A 314 40.28 13.46 16.07
C ALA A 314 40.72 14.32 17.28
N PRO A 315 40.33 15.61 17.43
CA PRO A 315 39.68 16.54 16.50
C PRO A 315 40.33 17.96 16.49
N GLU A 316 40.08 18.78 15.47
CA GLU A 316 40.12 20.25 15.67
C GLU A 316 38.92 20.98 15.04
N THR A 317 38.22 21.64 15.94
CA THR A 317 37.11 22.58 15.80
C THR A 317 37.47 23.75 14.87
N ARG A 318 36.68 23.96 13.80
CA ARG A 318 36.67 25.25 13.09
C ARG A 318 35.25 25.81 13.05
N LYS A 319 34.99 26.75 13.97
CA LYS A 319 33.86 27.70 13.89
C LYS A 319 34.08 28.57 12.66
N GLN A 320 33.21 28.48 11.67
CA GLN A 320 33.14 29.46 10.59
C GLN A 320 31.79 30.17 10.64
N SER A 321 31.88 31.46 10.98
CA SER A 321 30.83 32.46 10.93
C SER A 321 30.41 32.68 9.47
N SER A 322 29.11 32.58 9.19
CA SER A 322 28.56 32.97 7.90
C SER A 322 27.76 34.26 8.06
N GLN A 323 28.32 35.30 7.46
CA GLN A 323 27.68 36.60 7.26
C GLN A 323 26.48 36.48 6.32
N ASN A 324 25.49 37.32 6.61
CA ASN A 324 24.36 37.65 5.75
C ASN A 324 24.82 38.01 4.32
N SER A 325 24.19 37.40 3.32
CA SER A 325 24.06 37.99 1.99
C SER A 325 22.62 37.94 1.54
N SER A 326 22.10 39.14 1.34
CA SER A 326 20.82 39.51 0.75
C SER A 326 20.82 39.32 -0.77
N VAL A 327 19.64 38.98 -1.33
CA VAL A 327 19.16 39.33 -2.70
C VAL A 327 19.88 38.53 -3.82
N THR A 328 19.19 37.82 -4.73
CA THR A 328 18.28 38.36 -5.75
C THR A 328 17.32 37.28 -6.25
N GLU A 329 16.05 37.67 -6.45
CA GLU A 329 15.06 36.94 -7.24
C GLU A 329 15.57 36.73 -8.68
N ILE A 330 15.54 35.49 -9.16
CA ILE A 330 15.59 35.21 -10.60
C ILE A 330 14.39 34.34 -10.94
N LEU A 331 13.39 34.99 -11.54
CA LEU A 331 12.17 34.42 -12.08
C LEU A 331 12.52 33.75 -13.42
N HIS A 332 12.76 32.44 -13.42
CA HIS A 332 12.86 31.67 -14.66
C HIS A 332 11.49 31.07 -15.03
N LEU A 333 10.75 31.85 -15.81
CA LEU A 333 9.74 31.38 -16.75
C LEU A 333 10.43 30.46 -17.77
N ALA A 334 10.23 29.15 -17.64
CA ALA A 334 10.55 28.18 -18.68
C ALA A 334 9.29 27.38 -19.03
N SER A 335 8.79 27.73 -20.22
CA SER A 335 7.91 27.01 -21.14
C SER A 335 7.46 25.60 -20.78
N TYR A 336 6.13 25.48 -20.74
CA TYR A 336 5.34 24.33 -21.20
C TYR A 336 6.07 23.44 -22.22
N HIS A 337 6.16 22.15 -21.90
CA HIS A 337 6.28 21.10 -22.91
C HIS A 337 5.12 20.13 -22.72
N ASN A 338 4.23 20.11 -23.72
CA ASN A 338 3.20 19.11 -23.91
C ASN A 338 3.90 17.81 -24.29
N ASP A 339 3.85 16.81 -23.41
CA ASP A 339 4.07 15.42 -23.79
C ASP A 339 2.75 14.67 -23.64
N ASP A 340 1.99 14.66 -24.74
CA ASP A 340 0.90 13.75 -25.00
C ASP A 340 1.46 12.32 -25.12
N GLY A 341 1.70 11.69 -23.97
CA GLY A 341 2.08 10.29 -23.83
C GLY A 341 0.88 9.43 -23.45
N SER A 342 -0.18 9.47 -24.25
CA SER A 342 -1.24 8.46 -24.22
C SER A 342 -0.70 7.19 -24.89
N LEU A 343 -0.64 6.08 -24.14
CA LEU A 343 -0.81 4.69 -24.60
C LEU A 343 -0.57 3.73 -23.41
N LEU A 344 -1.43 2.71 -23.31
CA LEU A 344 -1.44 1.57 -22.37
C LEU A 344 -2.32 1.69 -21.10
N THR A 345 -3.62 1.92 -21.31
CA THR A 345 -4.66 1.19 -20.56
C THR A 345 -5.08 -0.03 -21.37
N GLN A 346 -4.29 -1.10 -21.32
CA GLN A 346 -4.66 -2.39 -21.89
C GLN A 346 -5.64 -3.08 -20.94
N SER A 347 -6.77 -3.48 -21.50
CA SER A 347 -7.98 -3.98 -20.87
C SER A 347 -7.78 -5.33 -20.15
N PHE A 348 -7.85 -5.33 -18.82
CA PHE A 348 -7.90 -6.55 -17.99
C PHE A 348 -9.21 -7.35 -18.09
N SER A 349 -10.18 -6.89 -18.89
CA SER A 349 -11.52 -7.49 -18.95
C SER A 349 -11.62 -8.77 -19.80
N LEU A 350 -10.58 -9.14 -20.56
CA LEU A 350 -10.65 -10.30 -21.46
C LEU A 350 -10.30 -11.64 -20.79
N LEU A 351 -9.75 -11.65 -19.57
CA LEU A 351 -9.34 -12.91 -18.92
C LEU A 351 -10.49 -13.69 -18.25
N TRP A 352 -11.66 -13.06 -18.03
CA TRP A 352 -12.80 -13.75 -17.40
C TRP A 352 -13.70 -14.49 -18.38
N ALA A 353 -13.66 -14.17 -19.68
CA ALA A 353 -14.48 -14.83 -20.68
C ALA A 353 -13.95 -16.22 -21.08
N ALA A 354 -12.65 -16.49 -20.89
CA ALA A 354 -12.02 -17.76 -21.25
C ALA A 354 -12.17 -18.86 -20.17
N LEU A 355 -12.74 -18.54 -19.00
CA LEU A 355 -12.99 -19.52 -17.92
C LEU A 355 -14.44 -20.05 -17.92
N LEU A 356 -15.26 -19.64 -18.90
CA LEU A 356 -16.66 -20.05 -19.05
C LEU A 356 -16.96 -20.76 -20.38
N LEU A 357 -15.92 -21.14 -21.13
CA LEU A 357 -15.96 -22.07 -22.26
C LEU A 357 -15.11 -23.29 -21.90
#